data_AF-A0A961FEB5-F1
#
_entry.id   AF-A0A961FEB5-F1
#
_cell.length_a   1.000
_cell.length_b   1.000
_cell.length_c   1.000
_cell.angle_alpha   90.00
_cell.angle_beta   90.00
_cell.angle_gamma   90.00
#
_symmetry.space_group_name_H-M   'P 1'
#
loop_
_entity.id
_entity.type
_entity.pdbx_description
1 polymer ?
#
loop_
_entity_poly.entity_id
_entity_poly.type
_entity_poly.pdbx_seq_one_letter_code
_entity_poly.pdbx_strand_id
1 'polypeptide(L)'
;MRGERIHWALLALLLCGCGGGSSYVQFSPDEQTLTRVQSDNGLITALIQPGSLAEAVEIALRDRSEADRGLPGVAGRELALALEISGSMPAPEPLADEEPAAQAASVSAVDGRFVPAVLDGSIELQLSLASAWPTATPLDVQRWNAASGRYEAAGISASPAEDGLTLSFSITDFGRYALYGPLPEEYPLPAPPAPRLLAATSMIRYLEWDNVPAAAGFNLFRREAGAESFSQLNTEVLQAGRHTDILPATGSYEYALAVLRDNGIESELSAALDSPAVDFDLRGRISSPQLAAPGSLLFDNGNRRLLVADGADPALLVFDGEGRLQRRIDRLGTAPMRDPAALAIDPGNGDLYICDRGYSQVFRFNSALDYRSKFGAAGSGPGEFSSLSGICTDGERIVTLDGGRNLLQSFTPLGVYLDAPLDPLDQQLVLSGASGILLHEDGGMAIADTGNDRVLLIDSEFAASSELIRPAGNGVLTGPHSVVADAFGRLFVSEPPERRVSVFDSAGEYSFQFGSEGLLNVEFALEGPAGLAYDPATGYLYVSDPGSSTIAVFGS
;
A
#
# COMPACT_ATOMS: atom_id res chain seq x y z
N MET A 1 13.65 60.33 -3.36
CA MET A 1 12.36 60.69 -4.00
C MET A 1 12.21 59.83 -5.25
N ARG A 2 11.13 59.02 -5.29
CA ARG A 2 10.42 58.38 -6.42
C ARG A 2 11.21 58.20 -7.73
N GLY A 3 11.32 57.03 -8.36
CA GLY A 3 10.57 55.77 -8.31
C GLY A 3 10.79 55.11 -9.69
N GLU A 4 11.13 53.83 -9.66
CA GLU A 4 10.92 52.84 -10.73
C GLU A 4 11.41 53.16 -12.16
N ARG A 5 12.64 52.71 -12.45
CA ARG A 5 13.10 52.23 -13.76
C ARG A 5 14.50 51.64 -13.56
N ILE A 6 14.58 50.32 -13.50
CA ILE A 6 15.72 49.39 -13.65
C ILE A 6 15.15 48.10 -13.02
N HIS A 7 14.66 47.11 -13.78
CA HIS A 7 15.49 46.00 -14.27
C HIS A 7 14.82 45.32 -15.49
N TRP A 8 15.39 45.53 -16.68
CA TRP A 8 15.17 44.72 -17.89
C TRP A 8 16.27 43.66 -18.07
N ALA A 9 16.84 43.15 -16.99
CA ALA A 9 17.97 42.22 -17.05
C ALA A 9 17.98 41.28 -15.84
N LEU A 10 16.99 40.38 -15.75
CA LEU A 10 17.12 39.11 -15.03
C LEU A 10 15.87 38.23 -15.29
N LEU A 11 15.77 37.62 -16.47
CA LEU A 11 15.00 36.37 -16.63
C LEU A 11 15.49 35.62 -17.89
N ALA A 12 16.79 35.36 -17.94
CA ALA A 12 17.44 34.51 -18.94
C ALA A 12 18.12 33.29 -18.30
N LEU A 13 17.76 32.94 -17.06
CA LEU A 13 18.34 31.82 -16.32
C LEU A 13 17.26 31.13 -15.49
N LEU A 14 16.51 30.24 -16.14
CA LEU A 14 15.88 29.04 -15.57
C LEU A 14 15.34 28.19 -16.74
N LEU A 15 16.20 27.95 -17.74
CA LEU A 15 16.00 26.95 -18.78
C LEU A 15 17.07 25.89 -18.58
N CYS A 16 16.74 24.87 -17.78
CA CYS A 16 17.30 23.52 -17.81
C CYS A 16 16.61 22.69 -16.71
N GLY A 17 15.65 21.86 -17.12
CA GLY A 17 14.97 20.89 -16.27
C GLY A 17 14.19 19.92 -17.13
N CYS A 18 14.94 19.05 -17.82
CA CYS A 18 14.53 17.77 -18.41
C CYS A 18 13.19 17.71 -19.20
N GLY A 19 13.28 17.78 -20.53
CA GLY A 19 12.15 17.41 -21.41
C GLY A 19 12.19 18.05 -22.79
N GLY A 20 13.16 17.67 -23.64
CA GLY A 20 13.03 17.54 -25.10
C GLY A 20 12.52 18.65 -26.04
N GLY A 21 12.08 19.83 -25.59
CA GLY A 21 11.45 20.82 -26.48
C GLY A 21 12.35 21.96 -26.95
N SER A 22 12.31 22.31 -28.24
CA SER A 22 13.13 23.38 -28.86
C SER A 22 12.27 24.60 -29.21
N SER A 23 12.32 25.66 -28.40
CA SER A 23 11.66 26.94 -28.71
C SER A 23 12.58 27.85 -29.53
N TYR A 24 12.07 28.50 -30.59
CA TYR A 24 12.82 29.51 -31.34
C TYR A 24 11.98 30.76 -31.65
N VAL A 25 12.65 31.92 -31.68
CA VAL A 25 12.05 33.25 -31.88
C VAL A 25 12.81 33.97 -33.00
N GLN A 26 12.10 34.56 -33.97
CA GLN A 26 12.68 35.38 -35.04
C GLN A 26 12.14 36.82 -34.97
N PHE A 27 13.04 37.81 -34.97
CA PHE A 27 12.68 39.23 -34.95
C PHE A 27 12.81 39.85 -36.35
N SER A 28 11.82 40.65 -36.76
CA SER A 28 11.94 41.54 -37.93
C SER A 28 12.55 42.88 -37.49
N PRO A 29 13.39 43.55 -38.30
CA PRO A 29 14.07 44.77 -37.88
C PRO A 29 13.17 46.03 -37.87
N ASP A 30 11.98 45.99 -38.49
CA ASP A 30 11.30 47.22 -38.91
C ASP A 30 9.98 47.54 -38.20
N GLU A 31 9.39 46.62 -37.43
CA GLU A 31 8.23 46.90 -36.58
C GLU A 31 8.31 46.12 -35.26
N GLN A 32 7.95 46.77 -34.16
CA GLN A 32 7.95 46.19 -32.80
C GLN A 32 6.82 45.19 -32.58
N THR A 33 6.73 44.16 -33.44
CA THR A 33 5.73 43.10 -33.34
C THR A 33 6.37 41.73 -33.41
N LEU A 34 6.14 40.96 -32.34
CA LEU A 34 6.45 39.54 -32.24
C LEU A 34 5.55 38.79 -33.24
N THR A 35 6.13 38.17 -34.27
CA THR A 35 5.34 37.65 -35.39
C THR A 35 5.03 36.15 -35.31
N ARG A 36 5.76 35.38 -34.49
CA ARG A 36 5.47 33.95 -34.27
C ARG A 36 6.25 33.38 -33.09
N VAL A 37 5.56 32.65 -32.20
CA VAL A 37 6.21 31.68 -31.29
C VAL A 37 5.38 30.42 -31.22
N GLN A 38 6.04 29.26 -31.17
CA GLN A 38 5.41 27.94 -31.13
C GLN A 38 6.04 27.14 -29.97
N SER A 39 5.19 26.53 -29.13
CA SER A 39 5.59 25.59 -28.07
C SER A 39 5.06 24.19 -28.40
N ASP A 40 5.70 23.15 -27.87
CA ASP A 40 5.30 21.76 -28.09
C ASP A 40 3.93 21.40 -27.47
N ASN A 41 3.39 22.27 -26.58
CA ASN A 41 2.07 22.12 -25.95
C ASN A 41 0.94 22.91 -26.66
N GLY A 42 1.19 23.33 -27.91
CA GLY A 42 0.22 24.08 -28.71
C GLY A 42 0.33 25.61 -28.55
N LEU A 43 -0.39 26.32 -29.43
CA LEU A 43 -0.42 27.78 -29.49
C LEU A 43 -1.71 28.27 -28.82
N ILE A 44 -1.60 29.03 -27.72
CA ILE A 44 -2.75 29.69 -27.11
C ILE A 44 -2.79 31.14 -27.55
N THR A 45 -3.90 31.56 -28.15
CA THR A 45 -4.14 32.95 -28.57
C THR A 45 -5.34 33.49 -27.81
N ALA A 46 -5.13 34.47 -26.92
CA ALA A 46 -6.22 35.16 -26.22
C ALA A 46 -6.51 36.51 -26.91
N LEU A 47 -7.79 36.81 -27.10
CA LEU A 47 -8.28 38.09 -27.62
C LEU A 47 -8.88 38.88 -26.44
N ILE A 48 -8.34 40.07 -26.17
CA ILE A 48 -8.77 40.91 -25.04
C ILE A 48 -9.19 42.28 -25.57
N GLN A 49 -10.40 42.74 -25.24
CA GLN A 49 -10.88 44.07 -25.62
C GLN A 49 -10.38 45.16 -24.64
N PRO A 50 -9.80 46.29 -25.08
CA PRO A 50 -9.25 47.30 -24.17
C PRO A 50 -10.31 48.26 -23.57
N GLY A 51 -10.21 48.53 -22.26
CA GLY A 51 -10.89 49.65 -21.57
C GLY A 51 -10.53 49.76 -20.08
N SER A 52 -9.77 50.79 -19.70
CA SER A 52 -9.31 51.18 -18.33
C SER A 52 -8.55 50.17 -17.43
N LEU A 53 -7.62 50.72 -16.63
CA LEU A 53 -6.48 50.06 -15.96
C LEU A 53 -6.84 49.08 -14.82
N ALA A 54 -6.36 47.85 -14.93
CA ALA A 54 -6.11 46.94 -13.81
C ALA A 54 -4.70 46.34 -13.93
N GLU A 55 -4.03 46.09 -12.80
CA GLU A 55 -2.72 45.44 -12.78
C GLU A 55 -2.86 43.93 -13.04
N ALA A 56 -2.05 43.44 -13.99
CA ALA A 56 -1.75 42.07 -14.42
C ALA A 56 -2.63 40.92 -13.88
N VAL A 57 -3.25 40.16 -14.80
CA VAL A 57 -3.85 38.85 -14.51
C VAL A 57 -2.93 37.76 -15.03
N GLU A 58 -2.42 36.92 -14.14
CA GLU A 58 -1.61 35.75 -14.52
C GLU A 58 -2.51 34.55 -14.79
N ILE A 59 -2.27 33.84 -15.90
CA ILE A 59 -3.00 32.64 -16.30
C ILE A 59 -1.98 31.53 -16.50
N ALA A 60 -1.97 30.56 -15.58
CA ALA A 60 -1.10 29.39 -15.65
C ALA A 60 -1.91 28.14 -16.03
N LEU A 61 -1.42 27.41 -17.03
CA LEU A 61 -1.84 26.03 -17.31
C LEU A 61 -0.90 25.09 -16.57
N ARG A 62 -1.47 24.18 -15.77
CA ARG A 62 -0.69 23.20 -15.01
C ARG A 62 -0.90 21.80 -15.56
N ASP A 63 0.17 21.02 -15.53
CA ASP A 63 0.15 19.59 -15.83
C ASP A 63 -0.70 18.84 -14.79
N ARG A 64 -1.30 17.73 -15.23
CA ARG A 64 -2.23 16.87 -14.50
C ARG A 64 -1.66 16.38 -13.16
N SER A 65 -0.35 16.15 -13.09
CA SER A 65 0.32 15.63 -11.89
C SER A 65 0.34 16.59 -10.69
N GLU A 66 0.19 17.91 -10.90
CA GLU A 66 0.11 18.90 -9.81
C GLU A 66 -1.32 19.12 -9.28
N ALA A 67 -2.34 18.86 -10.11
CA ALA A 67 -3.75 19.08 -9.77
C ALA A 67 -4.36 17.96 -8.91
N ASP A 68 -3.78 16.75 -8.94
CA ASP A 68 -4.30 15.55 -8.27
C ASP A 68 -4.06 15.51 -6.75
N ARG A 69 -3.36 16.50 -6.16
CA ARG A 69 -3.27 16.64 -4.69
C ARG A 69 -4.58 17.17 -4.11
N GLY A 70 -5.61 16.32 -4.05
CA GLY A 70 -6.80 16.58 -3.23
C GLY A 70 -8.17 16.24 -3.82
N LEU A 71 -8.30 15.29 -4.74
CA LEU A 71 -9.58 14.97 -5.40
C LEU A 71 -10.26 13.67 -4.89
N PRO A 72 -10.94 13.66 -3.72
CA PRO A 72 -11.96 12.65 -3.45
C PRO A 72 -13.34 13.16 -3.92
N GLY A 73 -13.91 12.55 -4.96
CA GLY A 73 -15.38 12.61 -5.18
C GLY A 73 -15.93 12.84 -6.59
N VAL A 74 -15.13 12.81 -7.67
CA VAL A 74 -15.67 12.94 -9.05
C VAL A 74 -15.53 11.62 -9.80
N ALA A 75 -16.34 10.64 -9.45
CA ALA A 75 -16.37 9.36 -10.15
C ALA A 75 -16.89 9.57 -11.60
N GLY A 76 -16.04 9.29 -12.59
CA GLY A 76 -16.43 9.19 -14.00
C GLY A 76 -16.27 10.44 -14.88
N ARG A 77 -15.51 11.47 -14.46
CA ARG A 77 -15.14 12.61 -15.33
C ARG A 77 -13.62 12.78 -15.38
N GLU A 78 -13.06 12.97 -16.57
CA GLU A 78 -11.63 13.21 -16.76
C GLU A 78 -11.32 14.72 -16.66
N LEU A 79 -10.28 15.08 -15.90
CA LEU A 79 -9.77 16.45 -15.84
C LEU A 79 -9.04 16.76 -17.15
N ALA A 80 -9.51 17.78 -17.85
CA ALA A 80 -9.01 18.12 -19.17
C ALA A 80 -8.09 19.34 -19.17
N LEU A 81 -8.25 20.27 -18.22
CA LEU A 81 -7.41 21.47 -18.06
C LEU A 81 -7.52 22.06 -16.65
N ALA A 82 -6.41 22.56 -16.09
CA ALA A 82 -6.39 23.36 -14.86
C ALA A 82 -5.93 24.79 -15.15
N LEU A 83 -6.63 25.78 -14.60
CA LEU A 83 -6.38 27.21 -14.76
C LEU A 83 -6.23 27.88 -13.40
N GLU A 84 -5.19 28.69 -13.22
CA GLU A 84 -5.06 29.59 -12.06
C GLU A 84 -5.10 31.04 -12.53
N ILE A 85 -5.98 31.84 -11.90
CA ILE A 85 -6.19 33.25 -12.24
C ILE A 85 -5.91 34.08 -10.98
N SER A 86 -4.83 34.85 -11.01
CA SER A 86 -4.41 35.73 -9.92
C SER A 86 -4.29 37.17 -10.37
N GLY A 87 -4.70 38.10 -9.49
CA GLY A 87 -4.58 39.55 -9.71
C GLY A 87 -5.08 40.35 -8.50
N SER A 88 -5.00 41.68 -8.59
CA SER A 88 -5.55 42.60 -7.59
C SER A 88 -6.38 43.69 -8.27
N MET A 89 -7.64 43.86 -7.85
CA MET A 89 -8.47 44.96 -8.37
C MET A 89 -8.14 46.28 -7.65
N PRO A 90 -7.77 47.37 -8.36
CA PRO A 90 -7.74 48.69 -7.75
C PRO A 90 -9.17 49.21 -7.52
N ALA A 91 -9.33 50.09 -6.52
CA ALA A 91 -10.62 50.73 -6.23
C ALA A 91 -11.06 51.63 -7.42
N PRO A 92 -12.37 51.68 -7.74
CA PRO A 92 -12.84 52.44 -8.90
C PRO A 92 -12.63 53.94 -8.68
N GLU A 93 -11.82 54.57 -9.54
CA GLU A 93 -11.83 56.03 -9.72
C GLU A 93 -12.90 56.41 -10.77
N PRO A 94 -13.62 57.53 -10.60
CA PRO A 94 -14.70 57.91 -11.50
C PRO A 94 -14.16 58.31 -12.88
N LEU A 95 -14.77 57.73 -13.91
CA LEU A 95 -14.47 57.92 -15.34
C LEU A 95 -14.59 59.39 -15.76
N ALA A 96 -13.59 59.88 -16.50
CA ALA A 96 -13.71 61.07 -17.34
C ALA A 96 -14.15 60.65 -18.75
N ASP A 97 -15.13 61.37 -19.30
CA ASP A 97 -15.80 61.10 -20.58
C ASP A 97 -14.85 61.12 -21.79
N GLU A 98 -14.28 59.97 -22.18
CA GLU A 98 -13.90 59.68 -23.57
C GLU A 98 -14.10 58.17 -23.86
N GLU A 99 -14.87 57.86 -24.90
CA GLU A 99 -15.02 56.49 -25.45
C GLU A 99 -13.72 56.07 -26.16
N PRO A 100 -13.04 54.98 -25.77
CA PRO A 100 -11.94 54.45 -26.56
C PRO A 100 -12.48 53.62 -27.73
N ALA A 101 -11.93 53.86 -28.92
CA ALA A 101 -12.20 53.04 -30.10
C ALA A 101 -11.71 51.60 -29.91
N ALA A 102 -12.54 50.62 -30.26
CA ALA A 102 -12.21 49.20 -30.19
C ALA A 102 -11.05 48.85 -31.15
N GLN A 103 -9.92 48.40 -30.61
CA GLN A 103 -8.88 47.69 -31.35
C GLN A 103 -8.71 46.29 -30.77
N ALA A 104 -8.79 45.28 -31.63
CA ALA A 104 -8.51 43.89 -31.30
C ALA A 104 -6.99 43.66 -31.26
N ALA A 105 -6.47 43.19 -30.12
CA ALA A 105 -5.09 42.74 -30.00
C ALA A 105 -5.06 41.20 -29.85
N SER A 106 -4.34 40.52 -30.73
CA SER A 106 -4.00 39.10 -30.57
C SER A 106 -2.77 38.97 -29.68
N VAL A 107 -2.88 38.32 -28.52
CA VAL A 107 -1.73 38.07 -27.63
C VAL A 107 -1.31 36.61 -27.75
N SER A 108 -0.09 36.37 -28.22
CA SER A 108 0.60 35.08 -28.11
C SER A 108 1.66 35.18 -27.01
N ALA A 109 1.62 34.30 -26.01
CA ALA A 109 2.62 34.29 -24.93
C ALA A 109 3.49 33.02 -24.99
N VAL A 110 4.79 33.21 -24.74
CA VAL A 110 5.67 32.20 -24.17
C VAL A 110 5.72 32.50 -22.67
N ASP A 111 5.46 31.49 -21.84
CA ASP A 111 5.49 31.57 -20.36
C ASP A 111 4.50 32.56 -19.70
N GLY A 112 3.21 32.45 -20.03
CA GLY A 112 2.12 32.60 -19.04
C GLY A 112 1.79 34.01 -18.50
N ARG A 113 2.30 35.11 -19.06
CA ARG A 113 1.92 36.46 -18.61
C ARG A 113 1.00 37.19 -19.59
N PHE A 114 -0.22 37.47 -19.17
CA PHE A 114 -1.19 38.33 -19.86
C PHE A 114 -1.46 39.60 -19.02
N VAL A 115 -1.84 40.70 -19.68
CA VAL A 115 -2.35 41.91 -19.00
C VAL A 115 -3.72 42.22 -19.61
N PRO A 116 -4.84 41.83 -18.98
CA PRO A 116 -6.15 42.21 -19.47
C PRO A 116 -6.52 43.63 -19.05
N ALA A 117 -7.22 44.35 -19.91
CA ALA A 117 -8.02 45.50 -19.49
C ALA A 117 -9.41 44.97 -19.06
N VAL A 118 -9.92 45.45 -17.93
CA VAL A 118 -11.20 44.98 -17.37
C VAL A 118 -12.29 45.98 -17.72
N LEU A 119 -13.31 45.53 -18.47
CA LEU A 119 -14.62 46.19 -18.54
C LEU A 119 -15.57 45.52 -17.56
N ASP A 120 -16.50 46.29 -17.00
CA ASP A 120 -17.54 45.90 -16.04
C ASP A 120 -17.95 44.42 -16.14
N GLY A 121 -17.36 43.61 -15.24
CA GLY A 121 -17.88 42.32 -14.82
C GLY A 121 -17.55 41.08 -15.66
N SER A 122 -16.71 41.11 -16.70
CA SER A 122 -16.35 39.86 -17.41
C SER A 122 -15.04 39.88 -18.19
N ILE A 123 -14.16 38.91 -17.96
CA ILE A 123 -13.00 38.58 -18.81
C ILE A 123 -13.40 37.47 -19.78
N GLU A 124 -13.46 37.73 -21.10
CA GLU A 124 -13.68 36.68 -22.11
C GLU A 124 -12.34 36.04 -22.53
N LEU A 125 -12.22 34.72 -22.43
CA LEU A 125 -10.97 33.97 -22.68
C LEU A 125 -11.12 33.00 -23.86
N GLN A 126 -10.81 33.44 -25.07
CA GLN A 126 -10.73 32.51 -26.18
C GLN A 126 -9.46 31.65 -26.05
N LEU A 127 -9.63 30.34 -25.84
CA LEU A 127 -8.58 29.34 -25.90
C LEU A 127 -8.66 28.66 -27.27
N SER A 128 -7.53 28.30 -27.86
CA SER A 128 -7.48 27.48 -29.07
C SER A 128 -6.51 26.36 -28.78
N LEU A 129 -7.01 25.13 -28.74
CA LEU A 129 -6.20 23.94 -28.55
C LEU A 129 -5.91 23.36 -29.94
N ALA A 130 -4.65 23.00 -30.19
CA ALA A 130 -4.17 22.59 -31.51
C ALA A 130 -4.78 21.26 -32.03
N SER A 131 -5.44 20.49 -31.17
CA SER A 131 -6.11 19.23 -31.49
C SER A 131 -7.62 19.37 -31.37
N ALA A 132 -8.35 18.79 -32.33
CA ALA A 132 -9.81 18.81 -32.39
C ALA A 132 -10.42 18.19 -31.13
N TRP A 133 -10.91 19.05 -30.23
CA TRP A 133 -11.81 18.63 -29.15
C TRP A 133 -13.06 17.98 -29.76
N PRO A 134 -13.66 16.94 -29.16
CA PRO A 134 -14.91 16.38 -29.63
C PRO A 134 -15.94 17.50 -29.74
N THR A 135 -16.33 17.84 -30.97
CA THR A 135 -16.96 19.11 -31.36
C THR A 135 -18.41 19.30 -30.87
N ALA A 136 -18.84 18.57 -29.84
CA ALA A 136 -20.23 18.58 -29.37
C ALA A 136 -20.45 18.42 -27.86
N THR A 137 -19.42 18.24 -27.02
CA THR A 137 -19.62 18.06 -25.57
C THR A 137 -19.30 19.33 -24.78
N PRO A 138 -20.27 19.92 -24.05
CA PRO A 138 -19.98 21.03 -23.16
C PRO A 138 -19.05 20.57 -22.03
N LEU A 139 -18.01 21.37 -21.77
CA LEU A 139 -17.10 21.16 -20.65
C LEU A 139 -17.76 21.60 -19.34
N ASP A 140 -17.62 20.80 -18.29
CA ASP A 140 -17.99 21.19 -16.94
C ASP A 140 -16.86 21.98 -16.30
N VAL A 141 -17.13 23.24 -15.98
CA VAL A 141 -16.15 24.14 -15.37
C VAL A 141 -16.45 24.24 -13.88
N GLN A 142 -15.47 23.89 -13.07
CA GLN A 142 -15.55 23.94 -11.62
C GLN A 142 -14.50 24.89 -11.04
N ARG A 143 -14.81 25.50 -9.90
CA ARG A 143 -13.94 26.42 -9.17
C ARG A 143 -13.52 25.78 -7.85
N TRP A 144 -12.26 25.94 -7.49
CA TRP A 144 -11.75 25.53 -6.19
C TRP A 144 -12.36 26.38 -5.08
N ASN A 145 -13.00 25.73 -4.12
CA ASN A 145 -13.48 26.33 -2.90
C ASN A 145 -12.54 25.95 -1.75
N ALA A 146 -11.78 26.94 -1.25
CA ALA A 146 -10.81 26.71 -0.19
C ALA A 146 -11.43 26.32 1.16
N ALA A 147 -12.71 26.63 1.39
CA ALA A 147 -13.40 26.29 2.64
C ALA A 147 -13.89 24.83 2.65
N SER A 148 -14.32 24.31 1.50
CA SER A 148 -14.72 22.90 1.36
C SER A 148 -13.56 21.99 0.95
N GLY A 149 -12.45 22.56 0.48
CA GLY A 149 -11.30 21.82 -0.04
C GLY A 149 -11.64 21.02 -1.31
N ARG A 150 -12.62 21.49 -2.10
CA ARG A 150 -13.13 20.78 -3.29
C ARG A 150 -13.42 21.74 -4.43
N TYR A 151 -13.49 21.18 -5.64
CA TYR A 151 -14.00 21.87 -6.81
C TYR A 151 -15.53 21.83 -6.83
N GLU A 152 -16.17 22.97 -7.10
CA GLU A 152 -17.62 23.16 -7.12
C GLU A 152 -18.04 23.80 -8.45
N ALA A 153 -19.25 23.50 -8.95
CA ALA A 153 -19.73 24.01 -10.24
C ALA A 153 -19.64 25.53 -10.31
N ALA A 154 -18.95 26.05 -11.34
CA ALA A 154 -18.66 27.48 -11.45
C ALA A 154 -19.75 28.27 -12.20
N GLY A 155 -20.78 27.59 -12.73
CA GLY A 155 -21.85 28.23 -13.51
C GLY A 155 -21.39 28.80 -14.86
N ILE A 156 -20.24 28.33 -15.35
CA ILE A 156 -19.57 28.80 -16.56
C ILE A 156 -19.94 27.89 -17.73
N SER A 157 -20.31 28.48 -18.87
CA SER A 157 -20.54 27.74 -20.12
C SER A 157 -19.27 27.67 -20.97
N ALA A 158 -18.97 26.49 -21.47
CA ALA A 158 -17.84 26.22 -22.36
C ALA A 158 -18.36 25.46 -23.59
N SER A 159 -18.21 26.03 -24.79
CA SER A 159 -18.73 25.45 -26.03
C SER A 159 -17.61 25.20 -27.03
N PRO A 160 -17.48 23.98 -27.59
CA PRO A 160 -16.52 23.75 -28.67
C PRO A 160 -16.93 24.54 -29.93
N ALA A 161 -15.95 25.10 -30.64
CA ALA A 161 -16.11 25.71 -31.96
C ALA A 161 -15.50 24.78 -33.04
N GLU A 162 -15.92 24.94 -34.30
CA GLU A 162 -15.52 24.06 -35.42
C GLU A 162 -13.99 23.97 -35.62
N ASP A 163 -13.24 25.01 -35.22
CA ASP A 163 -11.77 25.10 -35.37
C ASP A 163 -11.01 25.13 -34.01
N GLY A 164 -11.64 24.70 -32.91
CA GLY A 164 -10.99 24.62 -31.59
C GLY A 164 -11.92 24.86 -30.39
N LEU A 165 -11.42 24.70 -29.17
CA LEU A 165 -12.20 24.90 -27.94
C LEU A 165 -12.31 26.38 -27.55
N THR A 166 -13.32 27.11 -28.03
CA THR A 166 -13.56 28.50 -27.61
C THR A 166 -14.29 28.55 -26.25
N LEU A 167 -13.61 29.04 -25.22
CA LEU A 167 -14.17 29.18 -23.87
C LEU A 167 -14.68 30.62 -23.63
N SER A 168 -15.91 30.93 -24.00
CA SER A 168 -16.51 32.24 -23.66
C SER A 168 -17.16 32.18 -22.28
N PHE A 169 -16.52 32.78 -21.27
CA PHE A 169 -17.09 32.84 -19.93
C PHE A 169 -16.76 34.12 -19.19
N SER A 170 -17.69 34.62 -18.37
CA SER A 170 -17.51 35.83 -17.57
C SER A 170 -16.96 35.48 -16.19
N ILE A 171 -15.68 35.74 -15.96
CA ILE A 171 -15.09 35.61 -14.62
C ILE A 171 -15.17 36.95 -13.91
N THR A 172 -15.87 36.98 -12.77
CA THR A 172 -15.95 38.16 -11.90
C THR A 172 -14.93 38.11 -10.74
N ASP A 173 -14.26 36.96 -10.52
CA ASP A 173 -13.51 36.69 -9.29
C ASP A 173 -12.18 35.94 -9.55
N PHE A 174 -11.13 36.20 -8.76
CA PHE A 174 -9.86 35.45 -8.82
C PHE A 174 -9.97 34.04 -8.21
N GLY A 175 -9.19 33.07 -8.70
CA GLY A 175 -9.18 31.70 -8.14
C GLY A 175 -8.64 30.61 -9.08
N ARG A 176 -8.71 29.36 -8.59
CA ARG A 176 -8.37 28.16 -9.38
C ARG A 176 -9.62 27.54 -9.99
N TYR A 177 -9.51 27.17 -11.26
CA TYR A 177 -10.58 26.56 -12.04
C TYR A 177 -10.08 25.25 -12.68
N ALA A 178 -11.00 24.30 -12.83
CA ALA A 178 -10.77 23.02 -13.47
C ALA A 178 -11.86 22.78 -14.52
N LEU A 179 -11.46 22.32 -15.71
CA LEU A 179 -12.38 21.94 -16.79
C LEU A 179 -12.42 20.42 -16.91
N TYR A 180 -13.62 19.87 -16.88
CA TYR A 180 -13.88 18.43 -16.96
C TYR A 180 -14.67 18.10 -18.22
N GLY A 181 -14.22 17.12 -18.98
CA GLY A 181 -14.94 16.58 -20.11
C GLY A 181 -14.21 15.43 -20.78
N PRO A 182 -14.80 14.81 -21.81
CA PRO A 182 -14.21 13.67 -22.47
C PRO A 182 -12.89 14.07 -23.16
N LEU A 183 -11.80 13.36 -22.85
CA LEU A 183 -10.54 13.55 -23.57
C LEU A 183 -10.73 13.21 -25.06
N PRO A 184 -10.16 13.99 -26.00
CA PRO A 184 -10.18 13.67 -27.43
C PRO A 184 -9.73 12.23 -27.69
N GLU A 185 -10.31 11.54 -28.68
CA GLU A 185 -9.96 10.13 -28.96
C GLU A 185 -8.45 9.93 -29.17
N GLU A 186 -7.77 10.93 -29.73
CA GLU A 186 -6.33 10.96 -30.03
C GLU A 186 -5.43 11.17 -28.80
N TYR A 187 -5.97 11.50 -27.62
CA TYR A 187 -5.18 11.74 -26.42
C TYR A 187 -5.06 10.46 -25.57
N PRO A 188 -3.86 10.12 -25.06
CA PRO A 188 -3.68 8.94 -24.20
C PRO A 188 -4.46 9.06 -22.89
N LEU A 189 -4.94 7.93 -22.37
CA LEU A 189 -5.49 7.84 -21.02
C LEU A 189 -4.37 8.04 -19.99
N PRO A 190 -4.68 8.55 -18.78
CA PRO A 190 -3.69 8.56 -17.71
C PRO A 190 -3.29 7.13 -17.33
N ALA A 191 -2.02 6.93 -17.00
CA ALA A 191 -1.58 5.69 -16.39
C ALA A 191 -2.25 5.51 -15.01
N PRO A 192 -2.67 4.29 -14.64
CA PRO A 192 -3.15 3.99 -13.30
C PRO A 192 -2.00 4.07 -12.29
N PRO A 193 -2.30 3.99 -10.98
CA PRO A 193 -1.29 3.66 -9.98
C PRO A 193 -0.51 2.40 -10.37
N ALA A 194 0.70 2.26 -9.81
CA ALA A 194 1.52 1.07 -9.99
C ALA A 194 0.69 -0.21 -9.70
N PRO A 195 0.96 -1.32 -10.41
CA PRO A 195 0.34 -2.60 -10.05
C PRO A 195 0.64 -2.93 -8.58
N ARG A 196 -0.27 -3.64 -7.95
CA ARG A 196 -0.19 -4.16 -6.59
C ARG A 196 0.24 -5.62 -6.64
N LEU A 197 1.25 -5.98 -5.86
CA LEU A 197 1.68 -7.38 -5.69
C LEU A 197 0.75 -8.14 -4.74
N LEU A 198 -0.12 -8.99 -5.28
CA LEU A 198 -1.03 -9.81 -4.47
C LEU A 198 -0.33 -11.01 -3.82
N ALA A 199 0.63 -11.61 -4.50
CA ALA A 199 1.40 -12.74 -3.99
C ALA A 199 2.66 -12.93 -4.85
N ALA A 200 3.67 -13.58 -4.27
CA ALA A 200 4.89 -13.87 -4.99
C ALA A 200 5.53 -15.18 -4.49
N THR A 201 6.14 -15.90 -5.42
CA THR A 201 7.05 -17.03 -5.17
C THR A 201 8.42 -16.72 -5.77
N SER A 202 9.41 -17.61 -5.70
CA SER A 202 10.70 -17.33 -6.33
C SER A 202 10.61 -17.13 -7.85
N MET A 203 9.60 -17.72 -8.50
CA MET A 203 9.44 -17.77 -9.95
C MET A 203 8.11 -17.20 -10.48
N ILE A 204 7.18 -16.80 -9.61
CA ILE A 204 5.86 -16.31 -10.04
C ILE A 204 5.52 -15.01 -9.32
N ARG A 205 4.90 -14.07 -10.03
CA ARG A 205 4.31 -12.85 -9.47
C ARG A 205 2.84 -12.76 -9.83
N TYR A 206 2.03 -12.42 -8.83
CA TYR A 206 0.60 -12.20 -8.99
C TYR A 206 0.32 -10.72 -8.80
N LEU A 207 -0.13 -10.07 -9.87
CA LEU A 207 -0.29 -8.63 -9.94
C LEU A 207 -1.76 -8.27 -10.08
N GLU A 208 -2.17 -7.18 -9.44
CA GLU A 208 -3.50 -6.60 -9.56
C GLU A 208 -3.41 -5.09 -9.77
N TRP A 209 -4.36 -4.52 -10.50
CA TRP A 209 -4.52 -3.08 -10.62
C TRP A 209 -5.99 -2.72 -10.82
N ASP A 210 -6.30 -1.45 -10.60
CA ASP A 210 -7.65 -0.95 -10.76
C ASP A 210 -7.97 -0.73 -12.25
N ASN A 211 -9.19 -1.07 -12.65
CA ASN A 211 -9.65 -0.80 -14.01
C ASN A 211 -9.79 0.72 -14.23
N VAL A 212 -9.35 1.17 -15.40
CA VAL A 212 -9.50 2.57 -15.85
C VAL A 212 -10.76 2.67 -16.72
N PRO A 213 -11.72 3.56 -16.39
CA PRO A 213 -12.88 3.79 -17.24
C PRO A 213 -12.47 4.16 -18.67
N ALA A 214 -13.18 3.64 -19.67
CA ALA A 214 -12.90 3.83 -21.10
C ALA A 214 -11.56 3.25 -21.62
N ALA A 215 -10.83 2.48 -20.80
CA ALA A 215 -9.71 1.69 -21.29
C ALA A 215 -10.18 0.52 -22.16
N ALA A 216 -9.53 0.35 -23.31
CA ALA A 216 -9.66 -0.84 -24.15
C ALA A 216 -8.84 -2.02 -23.61
N GLY A 217 -7.93 -1.76 -22.67
CA GLY A 217 -7.18 -2.75 -21.92
C GLY A 217 -5.83 -2.22 -21.46
N PHE A 218 -4.91 -3.14 -21.15
CA PHE A 218 -3.63 -2.81 -20.52
C PHE A 218 -2.47 -3.59 -21.16
N ASN A 219 -1.31 -2.94 -21.17
CA ASN A 219 -0.03 -3.59 -21.36
C ASN A 219 0.75 -3.59 -20.04
N LEU A 220 1.31 -4.74 -19.71
CA LEU A 220 2.14 -4.95 -18.55
C LEU A 220 3.60 -5.03 -18.97
N PHE A 221 4.42 -4.32 -18.24
CA PHE A 221 5.85 -4.23 -18.47
C PHE A 221 6.62 -4.71 -17.26
N ARG A 222 7.76 -5.35 -17.51
CA ARG A 222 8.70 -5.81 -16.49
C ARG A 222 10.12 -5.44 -16.87
N ARG A 223 10.94 -5.15 -15.86
CA ARG A 223 12.40 -5.16 -15.96
C ARG A 223 13.02 -5.83 -14.74
N GLU A 224 14.24 -6.31 -14.89
CA GLU A 224 15.06 -6.65 -13.72
C GLU A 224 15.36 -5.38 -12.92
N ALA A 225 15.35 -5.48 -11.59
CA ALA A 225 15.59 -4.33 -10.73
C ALA A 225 16.95 -3.67 -11.07
N GLY A 226 16.93 -2.36 -11.28
CA GLY A 226 18.11 -1.60 -11.72
C GLY A 226 18.45 -1.67 -13.21
N ALA A 227 17.69 -2.39 -14.04
CA ALA A 227 17.85 -2.35 -15.49
C ALA A 227 17.31 -1.04 -16.08
N GLU A 228 17.90 -0.58 -17.20
CA GLU A 228 17.56 0.72 -17.78
C GLU A 228 16.18 0.76 -18.45
N SER A 229 15.72 -0.34 -19.02
CA SER A 229 14.52 -0.37 -19.87
C SER A 229 13.53 -1.47 -19.48
N PHE A 230 12.25 -1.14 -19.60
CA PHE A 230 11.14 -2.08 -19.47
C PHE A 230 10.96 -2.93 -20.73
N SER A 231 10.52 -4.18 -20.53
CA SER A 231 10.10 -5.12 -21.57
C SER A 231 8.63 -5.45 -21.40
N GLN A 232 7.85 -5.42 -22.48
CA GLN A 232 6.44 -5.77 -22.45
C GLN A 232 6.29 -7.29 -22.25
N LEU A 233 5.43 -7.69 -21.33
CA LEU A 233 5.19 -9.09 -20.97
C LEU A 233 4.10 -9.74 -21.81
N ASN A 234 3.00 -9.02 -22.04
CA ASN A 234 1.83 -9.55 -22.72
C ASN A 234 1.92 -9.28 -24.23
N THR A 235 1.62 -10.31 -25.04
CA THR A 235 1.48 -10.17 -26.50
C THR A 235 0.06 -9.79 -26.92
N GLU A 236 -0.94 -10.13 -26.10
CA GLU A 236 -2.34 -9.76 -26.26
C GLU A 236 -2.72 -8.71 -25.21
N VAL A 237 -3.62 -7.80 -25.56
CA VAL A 237 -4.09 -6.73 -24.68
C VAL A 237 -4.83 -7.34 -23.48
N LEU A 238 -4.38 -7.01 -22.26
CA LEU A 238 -5.00 -7.50 -21.03
C LEU A 238 -6.32 -6.77 -20.78
N GLN A 239 -7.41 -7.52 -20.63
CA GLN A 239 -8.76 -6.98 -20.38
C GLN A 239 -9.13 -6.95 -18.89
N ALA A 240 -8.33 -7.59 -18.04
CA ALA A 240 -8.58 -7.74 -16.62
C ALA A 240 -7.51 -7.02 -15.80
N GLY A 241 -7.92 -6.45 -14.67
CA GLY A 241 -7.02 -5.84 -13.69
C GLY A 241 -6.15 -6.83 -12.92
N ARG A 242 -5.82 -8.00 -13.48
CA ARG A 242 -4.98 -9.03 -12.84
C ARG A 242 -4.13 -9.76 -13.85
N HIS A 243 -2.91 -10.13 -13.46
CA HIS A 243 -2.00 -10.94 -14.28
C HIS A 243 -1.08 -11.82 -13.42
N THR A 244 -0.74 -13.00 -13.96
CA THR A 244 0.26 -13.90 -13.39
C THR A 244 1.47 -13.91 -14.30
N ASP A 245 2.59 -13.39 -13.80
CA ASP A 245 3.87 -13.41 -14.51
C ASP A 245 4.72 -14.59 -14.03
N ILE A 246 5.33 -15.30 -14.97
CA ILE A 246 6.30 -16.36 -14.71
C ILE A 246 7.69 -15.78 -15.01
N LEU A 247 8.50 -15.70 -13.97
CA LEU A 247 9.83 -15.12 -14.03
C LEU A 247 10.79 -16.04 -14.79
N PRO A 248 11.72 -15.47 -15.58
CA PRO A 248 12.75 -16.26 -16.26
C PRO A 248 13.83 -16.76 -15.29
N ALA A 249 14.03 -16.05 -14.18
CA ALA A 249 14.96 -16.41 -13.11
C ALA A 249 14.48 -15.85 -11.78
N THR A 250 15.00 -16.40 -10.69
CA THR A 250 14.82 -15.84 -9.34
C THR A 250 15.54 -14.50 -9.24
N GLY A 251 14.84 -13.45 -8.81
CA GLY A 251 15.43 -12.13 -8.70
C GLY A 251 14.41 -11.04 -8.35
N SER A 252 14.92 -9.82 -8.19
CA SER A 252 14.10 -8.63 -8.02
C SER A 252 13.68 -8.08 -9.38
N TYR A 253 12.41 -7.73 -9.49
CA TYR A 253 11.81 -7.22 -10.72
C TYR A 253 10.96 -5.99 -10.42
N GLU A 254 10.90 -5.10 -11.38
CA GLU A 254 10.04 -3.93 -11.33
C GLU A 254 8.94 -4.05 -12.38
N TYR A 255 7.72 -3.65 -12.02
CA TYR A 255 6.54 -3.74 -12.87
C TYR A 255 5.90 -2.38 -13.11
N ALA A 256 5.51 -2.13 -14.35
CA ALA A 256 4.76 -0.94 -14.73
C ALA A 256 3.63 -1.29 -15.69
N LEU A 257 2.59 -0.46 -15.72
CA LEU A 257 1.43 -0.62 -16.57
C LEU A 257 1.32 0.54 -17.54
N ALA A 258 0.79 0.28 -18.73
CA ALA A 258 0.23 1.29 -19.59
C ALA A 258 -1.21 0.93 -19.95
N VAL A 259 -2.02 1.96 -20.17
CA VAL A 259 -3.42 1.84 -20.57
C VAL A 259 -3.52 2.02 -22.07
N LEU A 260 -4.33 1.17 -22.70
CA LEU A 260 -4.63 1.23 -24.13
C LEU A 260 -6.03 1.77 -24.37
N ARG A 261 -6.16 2.55 -25.46
CA ARG A 261 -7.45 2.92 -26.07
C ARG A 261 -7.81 2.04 -27.25
N ASP A 262 -9.06 2.11 -27.68
CA ASP A 262 -9.60 1.32 -28.81
C ASP A 262 -8.87 1.61 -30.14
N ASN A 263 -8.30 2.81 -30.27
CA ASN A 263 -7.50 3.22 -31.42
C ASN A 263 -6.01 2.82 -31.31
N GLY A 264 -5.62 2.10 -30.27
CA GLY A 264 -4.25 1.60 -30.06
C GLY A 264 -3.29 2.60 -29.45
N ILE A 265 -3.75 3.78 -29.03
CA ILE A 265 -2.92 4.76 -28.31
C ILE A 265 -2.67 4.27 -26.89
N GLU A 266 -1.40 4.30 -26.49
CA GLU A 266 -0.91 3.84 -25.20
C GLU A 266 -0.53 5.04 -24.32
N SER A 267 -0.76 4.93 -23.01
CA SER A 267 -0.34 5.93 -22.02
C SER A 267 1.18 5.91 -21.80
N GLU A 268 1.69 6.90 -21.06
CA GLU A 268 2.97 6.72 -20.37
C GLU A 268 2.90 5.55 -19.37
N LEU A 269 4.05 5.02 -18.97
CA LEU A 269 4.11 3.98 -17.95
C LEU A 269 3.70 4.54 -16.58
N SER A 270 2.98 3.74 -15.81
CA SER A 270 2.74 4.00 -14.39
C SER A 270 4.05 4.13 -13.61
N ALA A 271 3.96 4.60 -12.37
CA ALA A 271 5.02 4.36 -11.40
C ALA A 271 5.35 2.86 -11.34
N ALA A 272 6.62 2.54 -11.11
CA ALA A 272 7.07 1.16 -10.99
C ALA A 272 6.75 0.59 -9.61
N LEU A 273 6.23 -0.63 -9.59
CA LEU A 273 6.16 -1.47 -8.39
C LEU A 273 7.48 -2.22 -8.26
N ASP A 274 8.20 -1.98 -7.17
CA ASP A 274 9.33 -2.83 -6.76
C ASP A 274 8.80 -4.17 -6.25
N SER A 275 9.28 -5.26 -6.84
CA SER A 275 8.99 -6.63 -6.41
C SER A 275 10.32 -7.33 -6.10
N PRO A 276 10.75 -7.37 -4.83
CA PRO A 276 12.03 -7.98 -4.48
C PRO A 276 12.04 -9.49 -4.80
N ALA A 277 13.24 -10.05 -4.86
CA ALA A 277 13.42 -11.50 -4.91
C ALA A 277 12.69 -12.17 -3.73
N VAL A 278 11.92 -13.22 -4.04
CA VAL A 278 11.29 -14.05 -3.02
C VAL A 278 12.11 -15.32 -2.89
N ASP A 279 12.92 -15.36 -1.85
CA ASP A 279 13.70 -16.53 -1.49
C ASP A 279 12.84 -17.46 -0.63
N PHE A 280 11.63 -17.85 -1.04
CA PHE A 280 10.78 -18.72 -0.21
C PHE A 280 9.69 -19.45 -1.01
N ASP A 281 9.85 -20.77 -1.18
CA ASP A 281 8.96 -21.64 -1.97
C ASP A 281 8.47 -22.86 -1.18
N LEU A 282 7.34 -23.44 -1.61
CA LEU A 282 6.86 -24.72 -1.09
C LEU A 282 7.83 -25.85 -1.45
N ARG A 283 8.34 -26.52 -0.42
CA ARG A 283 9.22 -27.70 -0.52
C ARG A 283 8.44 -29.01 -0.44
N GLY A 284 7.28 -29.00 0.20
CA GLY A 284 6.40 -30.17 0.28
C GLY A 284 5.35 -30.03 1.38
N ARG A 285 4.61 -31.11 1.62
CA ARG A 285 3.61 -31.20 2.69
C ARG A 285 3.85 -32.44 3.53
N ILE A 286 3.84 -32.25 4.85
CA ILE A 286 3.82 -33.33 5.82
C ILE A 286 2.36 -33.72 6.02
N SER A 287 2.07 -35.01 5.87
CA SER A 287 0.74 -35.59 6.09
C SER A 287 0.88 -36.87 6.91
N SER A 288 -0.14 -37.15 7.71
CA SER A 288 -0.22 -38.34 8.56
C SER A 288 -1.69 -38.63 8.83
N PRO A 289 -2.13 -39.89 8.89
CA PRO A 289 -3.48 -40.23 9.33
C PRO A 289 -3.82 -39.76 10.76
N GLN A 290 -2.81 -39.38 11.55
CA GLN A 290 -2.96 -38.85 12.90
C GLN A 290 -3.02 -37.32 12.95
N LEU A 291 -2.73 -36.63 11.84
CA LEU A 291 -2.98 -35.19 11.72
C LEU A 291 -4.46 -35.00 11.38
N ALA A 292 -5.19 -34.33 12.27
CA ALA A 292 -6.60 -34.03 12.11
C ALA A 292 -6.80 -32.52 11.91
N ALA A 293 -6.38 -31.71 12.88
CA ALA A 293 -6.42 -30.25 12.82
C ALA A 293 -5.16 -29.68 13.52
N PRO A 294 -4.00 -29.71 12.84
CA PRO A 294 -2.76 -29.20 13.42
C PRO A 294 -2.87 -27.72 13.76
N GLY A 295 -2.83 -27.38 15.04
CA GLY A 295 -3.00 -26.03 15.56
C GLY A 295 -1.67 -25.32 15.70
N SER A 296 -1.01 -25.51 16.85
CA SER A 296 0.29 -24.87 17.15
C SER A 296 1.46 -25.76 16.70
N LEU A 297 2.48 -25.12 16.14
CA LEU A 297 3.73 -25.76 15.74
C LEU A 297 4.88 -25.20 16.56
N LEU A 298 5.89 -26.04 16.82
CA LEU A 298 7.15 -25.61 17.41
C LEU A 298 8.29 -26.48 16.87
N PHE A 299 9.35 -25.87 16.37
CA PHE A 299 10.54 -26.59 15.95
C PHE A 299 11.55 -26.64 17.10
N ASP A 300 11.84 -27.85 17.58
CA ASP A 300 12.85 -28.11 18.59
C ASP A 300 14.21 -28.27 17.91
N ASN A 301 14.94 -27.16 17.80
CA ASN A 301 16.24 -27.13 17.13
C ASN A 301 17.27 -28.08 17.77
N GLY A 302 17.27 -28.17 19.11
CA GLY A 302 18.22 -29.01 19.85
C GLY A 302 18.08 -30.50 19.55
N ASN A 303 16.84 -30.96 19.30
CA ASN A 303 16.55 -32.36 18.99
C ASN A 303 16.18 -32.60 17.51
N ARG A 304 16.22 -31.56 16.66
CA ARG A 304 15.81 -31.59 15.24
C ARG A 304 14.46 -32.28 15.01
N ARG A 305 13.42 -31.81 15.70
CA ARG A 305 12.07 -32.37 15.60
C ARG A 305 11.02 -31.27 15.54
N LEU A 306 9.98 -31.50 14.75
CA LEU A 306 8.80 -30.64 14.71
C LEU A 306 7.75 -31.20 15.68
N LEU A 307 7.32 -30.35 16.60
CA LEU A 307 6.25 -30.62 17.56
C LEU A 307 4.95 -29.97 17.06
N VAL A 308 3.86 -30.72 17.11
CA VAL A 308 2.56 -30.31 16.58
C VAL A 308 1.50 -30.57 17.64
N ALA A 309 0.86 -29.51 18.11
CA ALA A 309 -0.33 -29.60 18.94
C ALA A 309 -1.57 -29.71 18.03
N ASP A 310 -2.20 -30.87 18.00
CA ASP A 310 -3.41 -31.12 17.21
C ASP A 310 -4.66 -31.04 18.10
N GLY A 311 -5.60 -30.15 17.76
CA GLY A 311 -6.76 -29.85 18.60
C GLY A 311 -7.97 -30.75 18.36
N ALA A 312 -8.10 -31.36 17.17
CA ALA A 312 -9.27 -32.19 16.83
C ALA A 312 -9.09 -33.66 17.27
N ASP A 313 -7.86 -34.17 17.23
CA ASP A 313 -7.43 -35.38 17.95
C ASP A 313 -6.39 -34.97 19.01
N PRO A 314 -6.82 -34.55 20.23
CA PRO A 314 -5.96 -33.94 21.24
C PRO A 314 -4.69 -34.74 21.52
N ALA A 315 -3.59 -34.30 20.92
CA ALA A 315 -2.29 -34.93 21.05
C ALA A 315 -1.16 -33.96 20.68
N LEU A 316 0.01 -34.24 21.23
CA LEU A 316 1.28 -33.76 20.70
C LEU A 316 1.84 -34.80 19.73
N LEU A 317 1.91 -34.45 18.45
CA LEU A 317 2.60 -35.24 17.44
C LEU A 317 4.04 -34.75 17.30
N VAL A 318 4.96 -35.69 17.18
CA VAL A 318 6.39 -35.43 17.10
C VAL A 318 6.89 -35.98 15.78
N PHE A 319 7.35 -35.11 14.90
CA PHE A 319 7.94 -35.44 13.61
C PHE A 319 9.45 -35.23 13.65
N ASP A 320 10.21 -36.03 12.91
CA ASP A 320 11.63 -35.74 12.67
C ASP A 320 11.81 -34.55 11.70
N GLY A 321 13.06 -34.10 11.54
CA GLY A 321 13.41 -33.01 10.62
C GLY A 321 13.16 -33.32 9.13
N GLU A 322 12.80 -34.57 8.79
CA GLU A 322 12.39 -34.97 7.45
C GLU A 322 10.86 -35.12 7.32
N GLY A 323 10.10 -34.77 8.37
CA GLY A 323 8.65 -34.78 8.36
C GLY A 323 8.02 -36.15 8.58
N ARG A 324 8.75 -37.14 9.10
CA ARG A 324 8.18 -38.45 9.46
C ARG A 324 7.71 -38.45 10.91
N LEU A 325 6.52 -38.97 11.15
CA LEU A 325 5.97 -39.10 12.50
C LEU A 325 6.77 -40.12 13.33
N GLN A 326 7.32 -39.68 14.45
CA GLN A 326 8.10 -40.48 15.40
C GLN A 326 7.30 -40.89 16.63
N ARG A 327 6.47 -39.97 17.18
CA ARG A 327 5.72 -40.22 18.42
C ARG A 327 4.40 -39.45 18.42
N ARG A 328 3.40 -40.04 19.06
CA ARG A 328 2.14 -39.38 19.46
C ARG A 328 2.01 -39.45 20.98
N ILE A 329 1.76 -38.31 21.60
CA ILE A 329 1.57 -38.17 23.04
C ILE A 329 0.19 -37.57 23.27
N ASP A 330 -0.76 -38.38 23.72
CA ASP A 330 -2.15 -37.98 24.00
C ASP A 330 -2.44 -37.81 25.49
N ARG A 331 -1.39 -37.84 26.32
CA ARG A 331 -1.49 -37.73 27.77
C ARG A 331 -0.54 -36.71 28.35
N LEU A 332 -1.09 -35.94 29.29
CA LEU A 332 -0.42 -34.99 30.15
C LEU A 332 -0.18 -35.64 31.52
N GLY A 333 0.87 -36.47 31.58
CA GLY A 333 1.08 -37.39 32.69
C GLY A 333 0.06 -38.53 32.65
N THR A 334 -0.85 -38.58 33.64
CA THR A 334 -1.93 -39.58 33.68
C THR A 334 -3.23 -39.12 33.04
N ALA A 335 -3.40 -37.80 32.82
CA ALA A 335 -4.60 -37.23 32.24
C ALA A 335 -4.54 -37.25 30.70
N PRO A 336 -5.65 -37.45 29.98
CA PRO A 336 -5.68 -37.24 28.53
C PRO A 336 -5.51 -35.74 28.20
N MET A 337 -4.90 -35.41 27.07
CA MET A 337 -4.95 -34.05 26.50
C MET A 337 -6.40 -33.69 26.16
N ARG A 338 -6.73 -32.40 26.23
CA ARG A 338 -8.08 -31.90 25.91
C ARG A 338 -8.09 -30.90 24.76
N ASP A 339 -7.22 -29.89 24.85
CA ASP A 339 -7.14 -28.83 23.85
C ASP A 339 -5.74 -28.18 23.92
N PRO A 340 -4.70 -28.84 23.37
CA PRO A 340 -3.35 -28.29 23.36
C PRO A 340 -3.30 -27.08 22.42
N ALA A 341 -3.13 -25.89 22.98
CA ALA A 341 -3.29 -24.62 22.28
C ALA A 341 -1.97 -23.98 21.84
N ALA A 342 -0.91 -24.10 22.65
CA ALA A 342 0.37 -23.46 22.40
C ALA A 342 1.53 -24.22 23.02
N LEU A 343 2.71 -24.08 22.42
CA LEU A 343 3.94 -24.79 22.78
C LEU A 343 5.09 -23.80 22.94
N ALA A 344 5.97 -24.01 23.92
CA ALA A 344 7.24 -23.30 24.04
C ALA A 344 8.33 -24.24 24.57
N ILE A 345 9.58 -24.03 24.13
CA ILE A 345 10.74 -24.77 24.62
C ILE A 345 11.66 -23.80 25.35
N ASP A 346 12.12 -24.20 26.53
CA ASP A 346 13.17 -23.52 27.27
C ASP A 346 14.50 -23.65 26.50
N PRO A 347 15.12 -22.54 26.05
CA PRO A 347 16.34 -22.60 25.25
C PRO A 347 17.56 -23.08 26.04
N GLY A 348 17.54 -22.98 27.38
CA GLY A 348 18.67 -23.35 28.24
C GLY A 348 18.68 -24.83 28.63
N ASN A 349 17.51 -25.43 28.90
CA ASN A 349 17.42 -26.81 29.36
C ASN A 349 16.63 -27.76 28.44
N GLY A 350 15.93 -27.24 27.44
CA GLY A 350 15.17 -28.03 26.47
C GLY A 350 13.84 -28.59 27.00
N ASP A 351 13.35 -28.10 28.14
CA ASP A 351 12.02 -28.45 28.64
C ASP A 351 10.93 -27.89 27.74
N LEU A 352 9.90 -28.68 27.51
CA LEU A 352 8.72 -28.32 26.72
C LEU A 352 7.58 -27.90 27.65
N TYR A 353 6.98 -26.76 27.35
CA TYR A 353 5.75 -26.28 27.97
C TYR A 353 4.60 -26.39 26.98
N ILE A 354 3.48 -26.97 27.44
CA ILE A 354 2.26 -27.17 26.66
C ILE A 354 1.12 -26.47 27.38
N CYS A 355 0.53 -25.46 26.75
CA CYS A 355 -0.73 -24.87 27.19
C CYS A 355 -1.88 -25.80 26.78
N ASP A 356 -2.62 -26.34 27.74
CA ASP A 356 -3.88 -27.06 27.47
C ASP A 356 -5.06 -26.19 27.94
N ARG A 357 -5.81 -25.67 26.97
CA ARG A 357 -6.94 -24.77 27.20
C ARG A 357 -8.11 -25.48 27.86
N GLY A 358 -8.28 -26.79 27.61
CA GLY A 358 -9.32 -27.61 28.23
C GLY A 358 -9.11 -27.85 29.72
N TYR A 359 -7.90 -27.60 30.22
CA TYR A 359 -7.59 -27.57 31.65
C TYR A 359 -7.32 -26.17 32.22
N SER A 360 -7.12 -25.15 31.37
CA SER A 360 -6.58 -23.85 31.80
C SER A 360 -5.27 -24.02 32.57
N GLN A 361 -4.37 -24.90 32.08
CA GLN A 361 -3.10 -25.21 32.72
C GLN A 361 -1.96 -25.28 31.72
N VAL A 362 -0.75 -25.02 32.20
CA VAL A 362 0.50 -25.27 31.49
C VAL A 362 1.14 -26.53 32.04
N PHE A 363 1.49 -27.45 31.16
CA PHE A 363 2.14 -28.72 31.48
C PHE A 363 3.59 -28.69 31.02
N ARG A 364 4.50 -29.09 31.90
CA ARG A 364 5.94 -29.11 31.65
C ARG A 364 6.41 -30.55 31.42
N PHE A 365 7.22 -30.73 30.40
CA PHE A 365 7.89 -31.95 30.01
C PHE A 365 9.40 -31.71 29.90
N ASN A 366 10.21 -32.74 30.09
CA ASN A 366 11.63 -32.64 29.77
C ASN A 366 11.89 -32.75 28.25
N SER A 367 13.15 -32.57 27.84
CA SER A 367 13.58 -32.77 26.45
C SER A 367 13.32 -34.19 25.90
N ALA A 368 13.21 -35.21 26.76
CA ALA A 368 12.79 -36.57 26.37
C ALA A 368 11.27 -36.73 26.24
N LEU A 369 10.50 -35.66 26.46
CA LEU A 369 9.03 -35.62 26.49
C LEU A 369 8.43 -36.53 27.57
N ASP A 370 9.06 -36.55 28.75
CA ASP A 370 8.50 -37.10 29.98
C ASP A 370 7.87 -35.98 30.80
N TYR A 371 6.65 -36.22 31.29
CA TYR A 371 5.92 -35.27 32.12
C TYR A 371 6.68 -34.97 33.44
N ARG A 372 6.77 -33.70 33.79
CA ARG A 372 7.43 -33.21 35.01
C ARG A 372 6.45 -32.62 36.01
N SER A 373 5.70 -31.62 35.59
CA SER A 373 4.87 -30.81 36.47
C SER A 373 3.82 -30.05 35.68
N LYS A 374 2.93 -29.36 36.39
CA LYS A 374 1.96 -28.44 35.79
C LYS A 374 1.69 -27.28 36.73
N PHE A 375 1.22 -26.17 36.18
CA PHE A 375 0.79 -24.99 36.91
C PHE A 375 -0.39 -24.32 36.20
N GLY A 376 -1.00 -23.34 36.88
CA GLY A 376 -2.22 -22.70 36.42
C GLY A 376 -3.50 -23.36 36.93
N ALA A 377 -4.59 -22.61 36.87
CA ALA A 377 -5.95 -23.09 37.11
C ALA A 377 -6.96 -22.21 36.35
N ALA A 378 -8.18 -22.70 36.17
CA ALA A 378 -9.26 -21.90 35.62
C ALA A 378 -9.67 -20.79 36.60
N GLY A 379 -9.75 -19.54 36.14
CA GLY A 379 -10.15 -18.41 36.96
C GLY A 379 -9.66 -17.06 36.42
N SER A 380 -9.63 -16.06 37.29
CA SER A 380 -9.27 -14.67 36.94
C SER A 380 -8.21 -14.06 37.86
N GLY A 381 -7.78 -14.78 38.89
CA GLY A 381 -6.74 -14.35 39.82
C GLY A 381 -5.31 -14.51 39.30
N PRO A 382 -4.32 -14.16 40.14
CA PRO A 382 -2.90 -14.41 39.89
C PRO A 382 -2.61 -15.88 39.59
N GLY A 383 -2.00 -16.16 38.44
CA GLY A 383 -1.71 -17.52 37.98
C GLY A 383 -2.92 -18.33 37.53
N GLU A 384 -4.10 -17.72 37.42
CA GLU A 384 -5.31 -18.34 36.86
C GLU A 384 -5.58 -17.83 35.44
N PHE A 385 -6.25 -18.64 34.63
CA PHE A 385 -6.51 -18.38 33.21
C PHE A 385 -7.96 -18.61 32.81
N SER A 386 -8.49 -17.79 31.90
CA SER A 386 -9.80 -17.99 31.28
C SER A 386 -9.68 -18.73 29.95
N SER A 387 -8.71 -18.36 29.10
CA SER A 387 -8.44 -19.01 27.83
C SER A 387 -6.97 -18.83 27.44
N LEU A 388 -6.12 -19.80 27.83
CA LEU A 388 -4.73 -19.85 27.38
C LEU A 388 -4.66 -19.95 25.85
N SER A 389 -4.01 -18.98 25.21
CA SER A 389 -3.84 -18.92 23.76
C SER A 389 -2.38 -18.92 23.33
N GLY A 390 -1.47 -18.36 24.13
CA GLY A 390 -0.04 -18.27 23.79
C GLY A 390 0.90 -18.52 24.96
N ILE A 391 2.14 -18.90 24.66
CA ILE A 391 3.22 -19.08 25.63
C ILE A 391 4.58 -18.85 24.95
N CYS A 392 5.51 -18.20 25.65
CA CYS A 392 6.92 -18.09 25.26
C CYS A 392 7.83 -18.09 26.50
N THR A 393 9.13 -18.31 26.32
CA THR A 393 10.11 -18.33 27.41
C THR A 393 11.52 -17.99 26.92
N ASP A 394 12.29 -17.29 27.75
CA ASP A 394 13.73 -17.02 27.60
C ASP A 394 14.59 -17.99 28.44
N GLY A 395 13.97 -18.93 29.16
CA GLY A 395 14.62 -19.81 30.14
C GLY A 395 14.76 -19.22 31.55
N GLU A 396 14.57 -17.91 31.72
CA GLU A 396 14.53 -17.24 33.03
C GLU A 396 13.10 -17.00 33.51
N ARG A 397 12.18 -16.72 32.57
CA ARG A 397 10.75 -16.52 32.78
C ARG A 397 9.94 -17.21 31.70
N ILE A 398 8.72 -17.55 32.05
CA ILE A 398 7.67 -18.00 31.13
C ILE A 398 6.64 -16.88 31.05
N VAL A 399 6.26 -16.47 29.85
CA VAL A 399 5.18 -15.52 29.61
C VAL A 399 4.04 -16.27 28.95
N THR A 400 2.84 -16.15 29.51
CA THR A 400 1.62 -16.74 28.95
C THR A 400 0.66 -15.65 28.51
N LEU A 401 -0.04 -15.90 27.42
CA LEU A 401 -1.11 -15.06 26.90
C LEU A 401 -2.46 -15.73 27.16
N ASP A 402 -3.33 -15.01 27.88
CA ASP A 402 -4.73 -15.34 28.08
C ASP A 402 -5.59 -14.51 27.14
N GLY A 403 -5.87 -15.05 25.95
CA GLY A 403 -6.65 -14.38 24.91
C GLY A 403 -8.11 -14.11 25.31
N GLY A 404 -8.64 -14.80 26.33
CA GLY A 404 -10.00 -14.53 26.84
C GLY A 404 -10.06 -13.31 27.75
N ARG A 405 -8.94 -12.97 28.40
CA ARG A 405 -8.79 -11.76 29.22
C ARG A 405 -7.92 -10.69 28.59
N ASN A 406 -7.33 -10.95 27.42
CA ASN A 406 -6.36 -10.09 26.77
C ASN A 406 -5.19 -9.73 27.71
N LEU A 407 -4.74 -10.72 28.49
CA LEU A 407 -3.79 -10.52 29.59
C LEU A 407 -2.53 -11.35 29.40
N LEU A 408 -1.38 -10.73 29.64
CA LEU A 408 -0.09 -11.42 29.77
C LEU A 408 0.22 -11.66 31.25
N GLN A 409 0.75 -12.85 31.56
CA GLN A 409 1.21 -13.20 32.91
C GLN A 409 2.60 -13.82 32.85
N SER A 410 3.45 -13.48 33.81
CA SER A 410 4.82 -14.00 33.92
C SER A 410 4.95 -15.01 35.04
N PHE A 411 5.78 -16.03 34.83
CA PHE A 411 6.05 -17.11 35.78
C PHE A 411 7.55 -17.43 35.79
N THR A 412 8.02 -17.95 36.91
CA THR A 412 9.33 -18.65 36.96
C THR A 412 9.30 -19.90 36.06
N PRO A 413 10.46 -20.49 35.70
CA PRO A 413 10.52 -21.73 34.92
C PRO A 413 9.88 -22.94 35.64
N LEU A 414 9.66 -22.82 36.95
CA LEU A 414 8.96 -23.81 37.78
C LEU A 414 7.44 -23.61 37.84
N GLY A 415 6.91 -22.58 37.19
CA GLY A 415 5.46 -22.30 37.15
C GLY A 415 4.94 -21.51 38.35
N VAL A 416 5.81 -20.87 39.13
CA VAL A 416 5.42 -19.93 40.18
C VAL A 416 5.14 -18.56 39.55
N TYR A 417 3.94 -18.04 39.75
CA TYR A 417 3.52 -16.72 39.26
C TYR A 417 4.41 -15.60 39.83
N LEU A 418 4.78 -14.65 38.97
CA LEU A 418 5.61 -13.49 39.30
C LEU A 418 4.74 -12.24 39.45
N ASP A 419 4.61 -11.74 40.68
CA ASP A 419 3.61 -10.72 41.08
C ASP A 419 4.06 -9.25 40.83
N ALA A 420 5.20 -8.98 40.16
CA ALA A 420 5.54 -7.63 39.65
C ALA A 420 6.73 -7.59 38.67
N PRO A 421 6.81 -6.56 37.79
CA PRO A 421 5.73 -5.72 37.27
C PRO A 421 5.24 -6.27 35.92
N LEU A 422 4.18 -5.68 35.35
CA LEU A 422 3.98 -5.36 33.92
C LEU A 422 2.50 -5.36 33.58
N ASP A 423 1.92 -4.18 33.64
CA ASP A 423 0.68 -3.85 32.93
C ASP A 423 1.10 -3.17 31.60
N PRO A 424 1.35 -3.94 30.52
CA PRO A 424 1.64 -3.39 29.19
C PRO A 424 0.55 -2.47 28.64
N LEU A 425 -0.62 -2.46 29.29
CA LEU A 425 -1.85 -1.91 28.76
C LEU A 425 -2.27 -0.68 29.53
N ASP A 426 -1.31 0.21 29.81
CA ASP A 426 -1.57 1.57 30.28
C ASP A 426 -2.34 2.34 29.18
N GLN A 427 -3.65 2.11 29.17
CA GLN A 427 -4.76 2.72 28.42
C GLN A 427 -4.65 2.94 26.91
N GLN A 428 -3.51 2.73 26.24
CA GLN A 428 -3.34 3.05 24.81
C GLN A 428 -3.30 1.85 23.87
N LEU A 429 -3.21 0.60 24.36
CA LEU A 429 -2.97 -0.54 23.48
C LEU A 429 -3.73 -1.84 23.80
N VAL A 430 -5.04 -1.74 24.06
CA VAL A 430 -5.92 -2.88 24.40
C VAL A 430 -5.85 -4.01 23.36
N LEU A 431 -5.29 -5.16 23.75
CA LEU A 431 -5.37 -6.41 22.97
C LEU A 431 -6.82 -6.87 22.82
N SER A 432 -7.12 -7.57 21.73
CA SER A 432 -8.43 -8.13 21.41
C SER A 432 -8.29 -9.54 20.84
N GLY A 433 -8.60 -10.56 21.64
CA GLY A 433 -8.60 -11.96 21.19
C GLY A 433 -7.23 -12.47 20.74
N ALA A 434 -6.16 -11.95 21.33
CA ALA A 434 -4.80 -12.26 20.90
C ALA A 434 -4.47 -13.77 21.02
N SER A 435 -3.76 -14.30 20.02
CA SER A 435 -3.61 -15.74 19.80
C SER A 435 -2.16 -16.21 19.88
N GLY A 436 -1.29 -15.73 19.00
CA GLY A 436 0.12 -16.08 18.95
C GLY A 436 1.02 -15.08 19.70
N ILE A 437 2.10 -15.60 20.31
CA ILE A 437 3.19 -14.81 20.90
C ILE A 437 4.53 -15.40 20.49
N LEU A 438 5.45 -14.54 20.07
CA LEU A 438 6.84 -14.84 19.78
C LEU A 438 7.72 -14.04 20.72
N LEU A 439 8.75 -14.67 21.29
CA LEU A 439 9.82 -13.97 21.99
C LEU A 439 10.96 -13.68 21.01
N HIS A 440 11.45 -12.45 21.01
CA HIS A 440 12.61 -12.01 20.26
C HIS A 440 13.89 -12.17 21.11
N GLU A 441 15.06 -12.24 20.47
CA GLU A 441 16.33 -12.53 21.15
C GLU A 441 16.76 -11.47 22.17
N ASP A 442 16.29 -10.23 22.00
CA ASP A 442 16.52 -9.12 22.94
C ASP A 442 15.55 -9.13 24.15
N GLY A 443 14.66 -10.12 24.23
CA GLY A 443 13.64 -10.25 25.26
C GLY A 443 12.34 -9.50 24.95
N GLY A 444 12.25 -8.78 23.83
CA GLY A 444 11.00 -8.25 23.29
C GLY A 444 10.07 -9.35 22.79
N MET A 445 8.83 -9.01 22.46
CA MET A 445 7.78 -9.94 22.06
C MET A 445 6.98 -9.40 20.89
N ALA A 446 6.60 -10.29 19.98
CA ALA A 446 5.60 -10.02 18.94
C ALA A 446 4.31 -10.78 19.27
N ILE A 447 3.17 -10.09 19.22
CA ILE A 447 1.86 -10.63 19.59
C ILE A 447 0.90 -10.47 18.42
N ALA A 448 0.31 -11.57 17.97
CA ALA A 448 -0.78 -11.54 17.01
C ALA A 448 -2.07 -11.07 17.72
N ASP A 449 -2.40 -9.80 17.55
CA ASP A 449 -3.57 -9.13 18.14
C ASP A 449 -4.77 -9.30 17.19
N THR A 450 -5.27 -10.53 17.15
CA THR A 450 -6.19 -11.04 16.12
C THR A 450 -7.42 -10.16 15.89
N GLY A 451 -8.08 -9.71 16.96
CA GLY A 451 -9.30 -8.90 16.88
C GLY A 451 -9.08 -7.43 16.52
N ASN A 452 -7.82 -6.99 16.49
CA ASN A 452 -7.42 -5.65 16.05
C ASN A 452 -6.64 -5.68 14.72
N ASP A 453 -6.57 -6.83 14.05
CA ASP A 453 -5.95 -6.98 12.73
C ASP A 453 -4.51 -6.45 12.65
N ARG A 454 -3.69 -6.74 13.68
CA ARG A 454 -2.30 -6.26 13.77
C ARG A 454 -1.37 -7.26 14.48
N VAL A 455 -0.07 -7.04 14.31
CA VAL A 455 0.95 -7.60 15.21
C VAL A 455 1.51 -6.48 16.07
N LEU A 456 1.47 -6.69 17.38
CA LEU A 456 2.01 -5.78 18.37
C LEU A 456 3.42 -6.19 18.77
N LEU A 457 4.38 -5.27 18.69
CA LEU A 457 5.67 -5.44 19.35
C LEU A 457 5.68 -4.79 20.73
N ILE A 458 6.18 -5.53 21.69
CA ILE A 458 6.37 -5.08 23.06
C ILE A 458 7.82 -5.35 23.45
N ASP A 459 8.47 -4.44 24.15
CA ASP A 459 9.84 -4.68 24.63
C ASP A 459 9.88 -5.66 25.82
N SER A 460 11.09 -5.95 26.30
CA SER A 460 11.32 -6.85 27.43
C SER A 460 10.71 -6.36 28.75
N GLU A 461 10.47 -5.05 28.85
CA GLU A 461 9.81 -4.34 29.95
C GLU A 461 8.33 -4.08 29.64
N PHE A 462 7.72 -4.93 28.80
CA PHE A 462 6.35 -4.89 28.32
C PHE A 462 5.82 -3.48 27.98
N ALA A 463 6.68 -2.51 27.67
CA ALA A 463 6.22 -1.25 27.14
C ALA A 463 5.94 -1.45 25.65
N ALA A 464 4.77 -1.01 25.19
CA ALA A 464 4.47 -1.00 23.77
C ALA A 464 5.43 -0.02 23.09
N SER A 465 6.42 -0.54 22.38
CA SER A 465 7.46 0.27 21.73
C SER A 465 7.01 0.78 20.36
N SER A 466 6.09 0.08 19.69
CA SER A 466 5.52 0.47 18.39
C SER A 466 4.45 -0.52 17.91
N GLU A 467 3.38 -0.02 17.27
CA GLU A 467 2.53 -0.83 16.39
C GLU A 467 3.33 -1.08 15.10
N LEU A 468 3.93 -2.28 14.96
CA LEU A 468 4.82 -2.58 13.83
C LEU A 468 4.03 -2.65 12.51
N ILE A 469 2.74 -2.96 12.56
CA ILE A 469 1.99 -3.28 11.36
C ILE A 469 0.76 -2.37 11.25
N ARG A 470 0.96 -1.18 10.64
CA ARG A 470 -0.10 -0.38 10.01
C ARG A 470 0.08 -0.40 8.50
N PRO A 471 -0.35 -1.46 7.82
CA PRO A 471 -0.17 -1.52 6.40
C PRO A 471 -1.23 -0.65 5.75
N ALA A 472 -0.84 0.14 4.76
CA ALA A 472 -1.74 0.55 3.70
C ALA A 472 -1.45 -0.35 2.49
N GLY A 473 -2.47 -0.69 1.70
CA GLY A 473 -2.29 -1.57 0.53
C GLY A 473 -2.12 -3.05 0.90
N ASN A 474 -1.14 -3.74 0.29
CA ASN A 474 -1.06 -5.21 0.30
C ASN A 474 -0.62 -5.84 1.62
N GLY A 475 -0.14 -5.05 2.59
CA GLY A 475 0.28 -5.62 3.87
C GLY A 475 -0.82 -5.75 4.92
N VAL A 476 -2.05 -5.27 4.65
CA VAL A 476 -3.13 -5.16 5.66
C VAL A 476 -3.43 -6.53 6.21
N LEU A 477 -3.18 -6.73 7.50
CA LEU A 477 -3.46 -7.98 8.17
C LEU A 477 -4.97 -8.16 8.35
N THR A 478 -5.43 -9.41 8.34
CA THR A 478 -6.81 -9.78 8.65
C THR A 478 -6.82 -11.04 9.49
N GLY A 479 -7.20 -10.89 10.76
CA GLY A 479 -7.22 -11.94 11.76
C GLY A 479 -5.89 -12.70 11.91
N PRO A 480 -4.75 -12.02 12.17
CA PRO A 480 -3.47 -12.69 12.35
C PRO A 480 -3.55 -13.70 13.50
N HIS A 481 -3.00 -14.90 13.32
CA HIS A 481 -3.12 -16.00 14.28
C HIS A 481 -1.79 -16.42 14.93
N SER A 482 -0.73 -16.57 14.14
CA SER A 482 0.59 -16.94 14.64
C SER A 482 1.65 -16.04 14.02
N VAL A 483 2.71 -15.79 14.77
CA VAL A 483 3.87 -15.01 14.34
C VAL A 483 5.14 -15.77 14.69
N VAL A 484 6.08 -15.85 13.75
CA VAL A 484 7.45 -16.37 13.97
C VAL A 484 8.46 -15.50 13.23
N ALA A 485 9.71 -15.53 13.67
CA ALA A 485 10.80 -14.84 13.00
C ALA A 485 11.78 -15.85 12.38
N ASP A 486 12.41 -15.47 11.27
CA ASP A 486 13.61 -16.17 10.80
C ASP A 486 14.89 -15.66 11.45
N ALA A 487 16.03 -16.27 11.09
CA ALA A 487 17.35 -15.90 11.60
C ALA A 487 17.82 -14.48 11.22
N PHE A 488 17.12 -13.80 10.30
CA PHE A 488 17.40 -12.42 9.89
C PHE A 488 16.42 -11.42 10.50
N GLY A 489 15.49 -11.87 11.34
CA GLY A 489 14.48 -11.03 11.97
C GLY A 489 13.28 -10.71 11.08
N ARG A 490 13.13 -11.37 9.91
CA ARG A 490 11.90 -11.25 9.11
C ARG A 490 10.76 -11.95 9.83
N LEU A 491 9.60 -11.32 9.90
CA LEU A 491 8.42 -11.85 10.57
C LEU A 491 7.48 -12.52 9.57
N PHE A 492 7.02 -13.72 9.91
CA PHE A 492 6.01 -14.46 9.17
C PHE A 492 4.75 -14.49 10.01
N VAL A 493 3.62 -14.07 9.43
CA VAL A 493 2.33 -13.91 10.13
C VAL A 493 1.28 -14.71 9.38
N SER A 494 0.64 -15.68 10.04
CA SER A 494 -0.45 -16.45 9.44
C SER A 494 -1.76 -15.70 9.54
N GLU A 495 -2.53 -15.70 8.46
CA GLU A 495 -3.83 -15.06 8.34
C GLU A 495 -4.85 -16.11 7.86
N PRO A 496 -5.39 -16.94 8.79
CA PRO A 496 -6.35 -17.98 8.44
C PRO A 496 -7.54 -17.48 7.59
N PRO A 497 -8.17 -16.31 7.88
CA PRO A 497 -9.29 -15.81 7.08
C PRO A 497 -8.93 -15.57 5.61
N GLU A 498 -7.72 -15.06 5.37
CA GLU A 498 -7.19 -14.74 4.04
C GLU A 498 -6.45 -15.92 3.40
N ARG A 499 -6.37 -17.06 4.11
CA ARG A 499 -5.70 -18.28 3.67
C ARG A 499 -4.23 -18.05 3.30
N ARG A 500 -3.54 -17.13 3.96
CA ARG A 500 -2.17 -16.75 3.59
C ARG A 500 -1.23 -16.65 4.78
N VAL A 501 0.05 -16.50 4.46
CA VAL A 501 1.09 -16.03 5.37
C VAL A 501 1.67 -14.75 4.77
N SER A 502 1.64 -13.67 5.55
CA SER A 502 2.27 -12.40 5.22
C SER A 502 3.65 -12.31 5.84
N VAL A 503 4.60 -11.76 5.09
CA VAL A 503 6.00 -11.63 5.48
C VAL A 503 6.38 -10.17 5.58
N PHE A 504 7.01 -9.81 6.69
CA PHE A 504 7.50 -8.47 6.98
C PHE A 504 9.01 -8.53 7.20
N ASP A 505 9.71 -7.47 6.84
CA ASP A 505 11.14 -7.37 7.13
C ASP A 505 11.40 -7.06 8.62
N SER A 506 12.68 -6.98 8.99
CA SER A 506 13.08 -6.68 10.37
C SER A 506 12.71 -5.26 10.83
N ALA A 507 12.34 -4.36 9.90
CA ALA A 507 11.84 -3.02 10.20
C ALA A 507 10.30 -2.99 10.34
N GLY A 508 9.61 -4.09 10.00
CA GLY A 508 8.16 -4.19 10.02
C GLY A 508 7.48 -3.85 8.71
N GLU A 509 8.23 -3.59 7.65
CA GLU A 509 7.68 -3.26 6.35
C GLU A 509 7.22 -4.51 5.62
N TYR A 510 6.08 -4.42 4.94
CA TYR A 510 5.54 -5.55 4.18
C TYR A 510 6.52 -5.94 3.06
N SER A 511 6.87 -7.22 3.02
CA SER A 511 7.76 -7.78 1.99
C SER A 511 6.95 -8.50 0.91
N PHE A 512 6.22 -9.55 1.27
CA PHE A 512 5.43 -10.37 0.35
C PHE A 512 4.43 -11.25 1.13
N GLN A 513 3.60 -11.99 0.40
CA GLN A 513 2.72 -13.01 0.97
C GLN A 513 2.59 -14.23 0.07
N PHE A 514 2.19 -15.35 0.66
CA PHE A 514 1.93 -16.61 -0.05
C PHE A 514 0.78 -17.39 0.61
N GLY A 515 0.18 -18.34 -0.12
CA GLY A 515 -0.85 -19.24 0.39
C GLY A 515 -2.29 -18.95 -0.03
N SER A 516 -2.65 -17.69 -0.30
CA SER A 516 -4.05 -17.29 -0.57
C SER A 516 -4.65 -18.01 -1.77
N GLU A 517 -5.92 -18.44 -1.66
CA GLU A 517 -6.69 -18.93 -2.81
C GLU A 517 -7.02 -17.78 -3.76
N GLY A 518 -6.17 -17.63 -4.76
CA GLY A 518 -6.38 -16.71 -5.86
C GLY A 518 -5.22 -16.84 -6.84
N LEU A 519 -5.54 -17.44 -8.00
CA LEU A 519 -4.71 -17.53 -9.22
C LEU A 519 -3.90 -18.84 -9.38
N LEU A 520 -4.66 -19.90 -9.74
CA LEU A 520 -4.29 -21.02 -10.64
C LEU A 520 -3.17 -22.00 -10.25
N ASN A 521 -2.46 -21.85 -9.13
CA ASN A 521 -1.56 -22.90 -8.61
C ASN A 521 -2.03 -23.45 -7.27
N VAL A 522 -2.85 -24.51 -7.33
CA VAL A 522 -3.32 -25.31 -6.18
C VAL A 522 -2.19 -25.84 -5.30
N GLU A 523 -0.96 -25.94 -5.82
CA GLU A 523 0.17 -26.48 -5.08
C GLU A 523 0.49 -25.66 -3.81
N PHE A 524 0.38 -24.33 -3.90
CA PHE A 524 0.72 -23.40 -2.82
C PHE A 524 -0.48 -22.99 -1.95
N ALA A 525 -1.70 -23.44 -2.29
CA ALA A 525 -2.92 -23.02 -1.60
C ALA A 525 -2.93 -23.53 -0.14
N LEU A 526 -3.20 -22.64 0.81
CA LEU A 526 -3.42 -23.01 2.20
C LEU A 526 -4.93 -23.00 2.48
N GLU A 527 -5.42 -23.98 3.23
CA GLU A 527 -6.83 -24.12 3.60
C GLU A 527 -7.09 -23.72 5.06
N GLY A 528 -6.43 -22.67 5.53
CA GLY A 528 -6.59 -22.11 6.88
C GLY A 528 -5.30 -22.17 7.68
N PRO A 529 -4.22 -21.52 7.21
CA PRO A 529 -2.94 -21.56 7.88
C PRO A 529 -3.04 -21.00 9.30
N ALA A 530 -2.60 -21.77 10.30
CA ALA A 530 -2.81 -21.43 11.71
C ALA A 530 -1.50 -21.21 12.46
N GLY A 531 -0.79 -22.28 12.83
CA GLY A 531 0.47 -22.24 13.54
C GLY A 531 1.66 -22.19 12.61
N LEU A 532 2.72 -21.51 13.05
CA LEU A 532 3.98 -21.38 12.32
C LEU A 532 5.13 -21.91 13.18
N ALA A 533 6.14 -22.51 12.54
CA ALA A 533 7.41 -22.84 13.17
C ALA A 533 8.56 -22.67 12.18
N TYR A 534 9.70 -22.17 12.64
CA TYR A 534 10.89 -21.96 11.80
C TYR A 534 12.04 -22.86 12.24
N ASP A 535 12.70 -23.52 11.29
CA ASP A 535 13.93 -24.28 11.49
C ASP A 535 15.13 -23.42 11.03
N PRO A 536 15.91 -22.84 11.96
CA PRO A 536 17.05 -22.01 11.63
C PRO A 536 18.22 -22.78 10.98
N ALA A 537 18.27 -24.11 11.11
CA ALA A 537 19.34 -24.91 10.52
C ALA A 537 19.14 -25.14 9.01
N THR A 538 17.89 -25.22 8.57
CA THR A 538 17.53 -25.46 7.15
C THR A 538 16.95 -24.23 6.46
N GLY A 539 16.49 -23.24 7.23
CA GLY A 539 15.73 -22.10 6.71
C GLY A 539 14.28 -22.45 6.39
N TYR A 540 13.76 -23.60 6.85
CA TYR A 540 12.39 -24.01 6.56
C TYR A 540 11.37 -23.39 7.51
N LEU A 541 10.26 -22.92 6.95
CA LEU A 541 9.05 -22.55 7.68
C LEU A 541 8.03 -23.66 7.52
N TYR A 542 7.52 -24.14 8.65
CA TYR A 542 6.42 -25.06 8.73
C TYR A 542 5.15 -24.27 9.02
N VAL A 543 4.11 -24.51 8.25
CA VAL A 543 2.80 -23.85 8.36
C VAL A 543 1.76 -24.94 8.57
N SER A 544 1.09 -24.94 9.73
CA SER A 544 0.00 -25.88 9.93
C SER A 544 -1.21 -25.42 9.15
N ASP A 545 -1.85 -26.38 8.48
CA ASP A 545 -2.97 -26.12 7.59
C ASP A 545 -4.17 -27.02 7.97
N PRO A 546 -4.89 -26.67 9.05
CA PRO A 546 -6.06 -27.39 9.53
C PRO A 546 -7.08 -27.82 8.48
N GLY A 547 -7.39 -26.98 7.49
CA GLY A 547 -8.41 -27.32 6.49
C GLY A 547 -7.98 -28.46 5.57
N SER A 548 -6.68 -28.56 5.28
CA SER A 548 -6.12 -29.66 4.48
C SER A 548 -5.61 -30.83 5.33
N SER A 549 -5.65 -30.72 6.67
CA SER A 549 -5.04 -31.66 7.62
C SER A 549 -3.56 -31.95 7.31
N THR A 550 -2.82 -30.95 6.83
CA THR A 550 -1.39 -31.05 6.53
C THR A 550 -0.55 -30.00 7.24
N ILE A 551 0.77 -30.14 7.14
CA ILE A 551 1.71 -29.08 7.46
C ILE A 551 2.48 -28.78 6.17
N ALA A 552 2.32 -27.57 5.64
CA ALA A 552 3.08 -27.11 4.48
C ALA A 552 4.49 -26.71 4.92
N VAL A 553 5.50 -27.11 4.13
CA VAL A 553 6.90 -26.79 4.39
C VAL A 553 7.37 -25.85 3.29
N PHE A 554 7.75 -24.66 3.67
CA PHE A 554 8.33 -23.66 2.78
C PHE A 554 9.80 -23.46 3.12
N GLY A 555 10.61 -23.08 2.15
CA GLY A 555 12.03 -22.81 2.37
C GLY A 555 12.61 -21.94 1.28
N SER A 556 13.69 -21.24 1.63
CA SER A 556 14.48 -20.43 0.70
C SER A 556 15.17 -21.22 -0.37
#